data_AF-A0A7W4TQL3-F1
#
_entry.id   AF-A0A7W4TQL3-F1
#
_cell.length_a   1.000
_cell.length_b   1.000
_cell.length_c   1.000
_cell.angle_alpha   90.00
_cell.angle_beta   90.00
_cell.angle_gamma   90.00
#
_symmetry.space_group_name_H-M   'P 1'
#
loop_
_entity.id
_entity.type
_entity.pdbx_description
1 polymer ?
#
loop_
_entity_poly.entity_id
_entity_poly.type
_entity_poly.pdbx_seq_one_letter_code
_entity_poly.pdbx_strand_id
1 'polypeptide(L)'
;MPAHHVETAPGLFGPLPGVEPWLNKDESLLIRCEDPEAAAHAPARAAPRLMSIAENGQAFLTDEEASQNYSRPDSLHTPSCISPVYRNPQGPWIHIDADGFISPPMGQAIVTLVREELLAAGITQACLVPAPWPRPSRDVWIDIDWSGLR
;
A
#
# COMPACT_ATOMS: atom_id res chain seq x y z
N MET A 1 15.47 3.76 23.82
CA MET A 1 15.13 3.84 22.38
C MET A 1 13.69 4.34 22.29
N PRO A 2 13.38 5.33 21.44
CA PRO A 2 12.00 5.76 21.27
C PRO A 2 11.16 4.57 20.79
N ALA A 3 9.97 4.38 21.36
CA ALA A 3 9.06 3.33 20.92
C ALA A 3 8.58 3.68 19.51
N HIS A 4 8.94 2.85 18.53
CA HIS A 4 8.38 2.93 17.19
C HIS A 4 6.93 2.42 17.26
N HIS A 5 5.98 3.28 16.96
CA HIS A 5 4.55 3.02 17.07
C HIS A 5 3.87 3.30 15.73
N VAL A 6 4.02 2.35 14.80
CA VAL A 6 3.28 2.35 13.54
C VAL A 6 2.11 1.38 13.69
N GLU A 7 0.93 1.93 13.94
CA GLU A 7 -0.30 1.16 14.11
C GLU A 7 -0.98 0.87 12.76
N THR A 8 -1.83 -0.13 12.76
CA THR A 8 -2.68 -0.48 11.63
C THR A 8 -4.11 -0.57 12.11
N ALA A 9 -5.02 0.19 11.48
CA ALA A 9 -6.42 0.15 11.86
C ALA A 9 -7.02 -1.24 11.62
N PRO A 10 -7.91 -1.69 12.52
CA PRO A 10 -8.66 -2.92 12.29
C PRO A 10 -9.50 -2.76 11.03
N GLY A 11 -9.45 -3.77 10.14
CA GLY A 11 -10.22 -3.76 8.90
C GLY A 11 -9.55 -3.00 7.74
N LEU A 12 -8.29 -2.58 7.85
CA LEU A 12 -7.50 -2.18 6.67
C LEU A 12 -7.48 -3.33 5.65
N PHE A 13 -7.86 -3.03 4.40
CA PHE A 13 -8.09 -4.01 3.32
C PHE A 13 -9.18 -5.06 3.61
N GLY A 14 -9.89 -4.91 4.72
CA GLY A 14 -10.96 -5.79 5.13
C GLY A 14 -12.31 -5.36 4.56
N PRO A 15 -13.39 -6.08 4.92
CA PRO A 15 -14.69 -5.69 4.46
C PRO A 15 -15.11 -4.30 4.89
N LEU A 16 -15.55 -3.47 3.94
CA LEU A 16 -16.32 -2.26 4.25
C LEU A 16 -17.59 -2.71 4.98
N PRO A 17 -17.82 -2.30 6.24
CA PRO A 17 -18.98 -2.73 7.01
C PRO A 17 -20.27 -2.37 6.27
N GLY A 18 -21.15 -3.36 6.06
CA GLY A 18 -22.45 -3.16 5.40
C GLY A 18 -22.39 -3.12 3.87
N VAL A 19 -21.27 -3.47 3.25
CA VAL A 19 -21.12 -3.61 1.80
C VAL A 19 -21.12 -5.09 1.42
N GLU A 20 -21.82 -5.45 0.34
CA GLU A 20 -21.83 -6.81 -0.20
C GLU A 20 -20.40 -7.31 -0.43
N PRO A 21 -20.06 -8.60 -0.15
CA PRO A 21 -18.70 -9.12 -0.27
C PRO A 21 -18.02 -8.93 -1.63
N TRP A 22 -18.79 -8.76 -2.72
CA TRP A 22 -18.29 -8.48 -4.08
C TRP A 22 -18.10 -6.98 -4.39
N LEU A 23 -18.56 -6.09 -3.52
CA LEU A 23 -18.36 -4.62 -3.59
C LEU A 23 -17.20 -4.15 -2.70
N ASN A 24 -16.44 -5.12 -2.18
CA ASN A 24 -15.57 -4.98 -1.05
C ASN A 24 -14.14 -4.60 -1.45
N LYS A 25 -14.05 -3.44 -2.11
CA LYS A 25 -12.90 -2.99 -2.92
C LYS A 25 -12.04 -1.98 -2.17
N ASP A 26 -11.86 -2.16 -0.87
CA ASP A 26 -10.94 -1.29 -0.16
C ASP A 26 -9.51 -1.74 -0.42
N GLU A 27 -8.97 -1.27 -1.53
CA GLU A 27 -7.59 -1.49 -1.91
C GLU A 27 -6.81 -0.18 -1.78
N SER A 28 -7.11 0.56 -0.71
CA SER A 28 -6.57 1.86 -0.45
C SER A 28 -5.84 1.90 0.88
N LEU A 29 -4.80 2.73 0.93
CA LEU A 29 -3.98 2.91 2.12
C LEU A 29 -3.75 4.39 2.32
N LEU A 30 -4.24 4.91 3.44
CA LEU A 30 -3.93 6.24 3.95
C LEU A 30 -2.95 6.12 5.12
N ILE A 31 -1.95 7.00 5.14
CA ILE A 31 -0.98 7.10 6.24
C ILE A 31 -1.28 8.37 7.02
N ARG A 32 -1.66 8.24 8.29
CA ARG A 32 -1.83 9.37 9.22
C ARG A 32 -0.58 9.51 10.07
N CYS A 33 0.03 10.69 10.07
CA CYS A 33 1.22 11.01 10.87
C CYS A 33 1.38 12.53 11.03
N GLU A 34 2.32 12.94 11.88
CA GLU A 34 2.61 14.36 12.11
C GLU A 34 3.32 15.04 10.92
N ASP A 35 4.12 14.29 10.15
CA ASP A 35 4.83 14.79 8.97
C ASP A 35 4.36 14.06 7.69
N PRO A 36 3.22 14.49 7.10
CA PRO A 36 2.63 13.83 5.93
C PRO A 36 3.49 13.97 4.66
N GLU A 37 4.33 14.99 4.55
CA GLU A 37 5.21 15.17 3.39
C GLU A 37 6.36 14.15 3.44
N ALA A 38 7.02 14.01 4.59
CA ALA A 38 8.04 12.97 4.75
C ALA A 38 7.46 11.56 4.62
N ALA A 39 6.25 11.32 5.15
CA ALA A 39 5.57 10.05 5.01
C ALA A 39 5.13 9.72 3.59
N ALA A 40 4.97 10.71 2.69
CA ALA A 40 4.60 10.47 1.29
C ALA A 40 5.69 9.73 0.51
N HIS A 41 6.96 9.82 0.96
CA HIS A 41 8.06 9.09 0.33
C HIS A 41 8.03 7.58 0.60
N ALA A 42 7.44 7.16 1.73
CA ALA A 42 7.39 5.74 2.10
C ALA A 42 6.54 4.88 1.13
N PRO A 43 5.26 5.20 0.85
CA PRO A 43 4.48 4.43 -0.12
C PRO A 43 5.01 4.59 -1.53
N ALA A 44 5.66 5.70 -1.87
CA ALA A 44 6.37 5.83 -3.14
C ALA A 44 7.47 4.78 -3.24
N ARG A 45 8.45 4.77 -2.33
CA ARG A 45 9.54 3.77 -2.32
C ARG A 45 9.03 2.33 -2.27
N ALA A 46 7.92 2.09 -1.57
CA ALA A 46 7.29 0.77 -1.51
C ALA A 46 6.67 0.34 -2.85
N ALA A 47 6.20 1.26 -3.69
CA ALA A 47 5.35 0.96 -4.85
C ALA A 47 5.89 -0.14 -5.79
N PRO A 48 7.17 -0.14 -6.21
CA PRO A 48 7.69 -1.22 -7.04
C PRO A 48 7.66 -2.59 -6.34
N ARG A 49 7.96 -2.62 -5.03
CA ARG A 49 7.95 -3.84 -4.22
C ARG A 49 6.53 -4.32 -3.94
N LEU A 50 5.56 -3.41 -3.80
CA LEU A 50 4.14 -3.73 -3.61
C LEU A 50 3.56 -4.49 -4.81
N MET A 51 3.95 -4.13 -6.04
CA MET A 51 3.55 -4.85 -7.26
C MET A 51 4.05 -6.30 -7.32
N SER A 52 5.04 -6.65 -6.50
CA SER A 52 5.62 -7.99 -6.44
C SER A 52 5.11 -8.83 -5.28
N ILE A 53 4.10 -8.36 -4.53
CA ILE A 53 3.48 -9.12 -3.44
C ILE A 53 2.33 -9.96 -3.99
N ALA A 54 2.47 -11.27 -3.91
CA ALA A 54 1.45 -12.23 -4.30
C ALA A 54 0.29 -12.32 -3.30
N GLU A 55 -0.85 -12.84 -3.75
CA GLU A 55 -2.06 -13.02 -2.96
C GLU A 55 -1.90 -13.96 -1.76
N ASN A 56 -0.84 -14.76 -1.70
CA ASN A 56 -0.50 -15.56 -0.53
C ASN A 56 0.42 -14.83 0.46
N GLY A 57 0.76 -13.56 0.20
CA GLY A 57 1.67 -12.73 1.00
C GLY A 57 3.16 -12.88 0.67
N GLN A 58 3.53 -13.71 -0.31
CA GLN A 58 4.92 -13.85 -0.76
C GLN A 58 5.33 -12.62 -1.57
N ALA A 59 6.46 -11.99 -1.21
CA ALA A 59 7.10 -10.97 -2.05
C ALA A 59 8.10 -11.63 -3.01
N PHE A 60 7.94 -11.41 -4.31
CA PHE A 60 8.97 -11.73 -5.29
C PHE A 60 10.07 -10.67 -5.23
N LEU A 61 11.30 -11.08 -4.94
CA LEU A 61 12.45 -10.19 -4.75
C LEU A 61 13.19 -9.93 -6.06
N THR A 62 12.91 -10.71 -7.10
CA THR A 62 13.53 -10.61 -8.41
C THR A 62 12.50 -10.70 -9.54
N ASP A 63 12.82 -10.08 -10.68
CA ASP A 63 12.01 -10.19 -11.90
C ASP A 63 11.91 -11.64 -12.40
N GLU A 64 12.93 -12.46 -12.12
CA GLU A 64 12.93 -13.87 -12.45
C GLU A 64 11.87 -14.63 -11.64
N GLU A 65 11.83 -14.44 -10.31
CA GLU A 65 10.81 -15.05 -9.44
C GLU A 65 9.38 -14.64 -9.87
N ALA A 66 9.19 -13.36 -10.17
CA ALA A 66 7.91 -12.85 -10.67
C ALA A 66 7.54 -13.49 -12.02
N SER A 67 8.48 -13.55 -12.97
CA SER A 67 8.26 -14.16 -14.29
C SER A 67 7.97 -15.66 -14.21
N GLN A 68 8.64 -16.36 -13.29
CA GLN A 68 8.39 -17.78 -13.03
C GLN A 68 6.98 -18.00 -12.47
N ASN A 69 6.47 -17.12 -11.61
CA ASN A 69 5.09 -17.18 -11.12
C ASN A 69 4.08 -17.13 -12.27
N TYR A 70 4.22 -16.16 -13.20
CA TYR A 70 3.30 -16.01 -14.34
C TYR A 70 3.33 -17.16 -15.35
N SER A 71 4.37 -17.99 -15.32
CA SER A 71 4.51 -19.14 -16.22
C SER A 71 3.88 -20.42 -15.67
N ARG A 72 3.39 -20.41 -14.42
CA ARG A 72 2.83 -21.58 -13.75
C ARG A 72 1.30 -21.68 -13.96
N PRO A 73 0.74 -22.90 -14.03
CA PRO A 73 -0.71 -23.10 -14.07
C PRO A 73 -1.45 -22.58 -12.82
N ASP A 74 -0.74 -22.55 -11.69
CA ASP A 74 -1.19 -22.06 -10.38
C ASP A 74 -0.54 -20.71 -10.04
N SER A 75 -0.41 -19.84 -11.04
CA SER A 75 0.14 -18.50 -10.84
C SER A 75 -0.65 -17.74 -9.77
N LEU A 76 0.09 -17.11 -8.87
CA LEU A 76 -0.49 -16.28 -7.82
C LEU A 76 -0.72 -14.88 -8.36
N HIS A 77 -1.89 -14.31 -8.06
CA HIS A 77 -2.18 -12.94 -8.41
C HIS A 77 -1.27 -11.95 -7.65
N THR A 78 -0.82 -10.89 -8.31
CA THR A 78 -0.13 -9.73 -7.70
C THR A 78 -0.83 -8.44 -8.16
N PRO A 79 -0.70 -7.31 -7.43
CA PRO A 79 -1.27 -6.05 -7.87
C PRO A 79 -0.90 -5.67 -9.30
N SER A 80 -1.89 -5.21 -10.08
CA SER A 80 -1.73 -4.78 -11.47
C SER A 80 -1.22 -3.35 -11.60
N CYS A 81 -1.51 -2.51 -10.61
CA CYS A 81 -1.08 -1.11 -10.59
C CYS A 81 -1.00 -0.58 -9.15
N ILE A 82 -0.01 0.29 -8.89
CA ILE A 82 0.00 1.15 -7.71
C ILE A 82 -0.16 2.59 -8.21
N SER A 83 -1.11 3.31 -7.65
CA SER A 83 -1.30 4.71 -8.01
C SER A 83 -0.11 5.59 -7.62
N PRO A 84 0.03 6.79 -8.20
CA PRO A 84 0.81 7.85 -7.57
C PRO A 84 0.35 8.11 -6.13
N VAL A 85 1.19 8.78 -5.34
CA VAL A 85 0.83 9.18 -3.97
C VAL A 85 -0.09 10.40 -4.05
N TYR A 86 -1.28 10.29 -3.47
CA TYR A 86 -2.26 11.36 -3.40
C TYR A 86 -2.14 12.13 -2.09
N ARG A 87 -2.32 13.46 -2.13
CA ARG A 87 -2.51 14.27 -0.92
C ARG A 87 -3.96 14.20 -0.47
N ASN A 88 -4.15 13.91 0.81
CA ASN A 88 -5.42 14.08 1.50
C ASN A 88 -5.17 14.95 2.74
N PRO A 89 -6.14 15.76 3.19
CA PRO A 89 -6.01 16.50 4.46
C PRO A 89 -5.66 15.63 5.67
N GLN A 90 -5.94 14.32 5.61
CA GLN A 90 -5.61 13.34 6.65
C GLN A 90 -4.23 12.69 6.47
N GLY A 91 -3.55 12.88 5.34
CA GLY A 91 -2.22 12.33 5.06
C GLY A 91 -2.05 11.78 3.63
N PRO A 92 -0.87 11.24 3.28
CA PRO A 92 -0.64 10.66 1.96
C PRO A 92 -1.41 9.34 1.79
N TRP A 93 -1.90 9.11 0.59
CA TRP A 93 -2.70 7.95 0.20
C TRP A 93 -2.08 7.25 -1.02
N ILE A 94 -2.12 5.91 -1.08
CA ILE A 94 -2.03 5.14 -2.35
C ILE A 94 -3.23 4.23 -2.57
N HIS A 95 -3.56 3.97 -3.84
CA HIS A 95 -4.45 2.90 -4.25
C HIS A 95 -3.64 1.77 -4.89
N ILE A 96 -3.98 0.54 -4.53
CA ILE A 96 -3.33 -0.70 -4.94
C ILE A 96 -4.38 -1.45 -5.75
N ASP A 97 -4.26 -1.54 -7.07
CA ASP A 97 -5.21 -2.31 -7.88
C ASP A 97 -4.81 -3.79 -7.81
N ALA A 98 -5.59 -4.59 -7.09
CA ALA A 98 -5.44 -6.04 -6.94
C ALA A 98 -6.70 -6.76 -7.45
N ASP A 99 -7.24 -6.28 -8.58
CA ASP A 99 -8.46 -6.78 -9.23
C ASP A 99 -9.70 -6.78 -8.31
N GLY A 100 -9.74 -5.84 -7.36
CA GLY A 100 -10.84 -5.61 -6.45
C GLY A 100 -10.76 -6.37 -5.13
N PHE A 101 -9.67 -7.08 -4.85
CA PHE A 101 -9.50 -7.82 -3.60
C PHE A 101 -8.03 -7.94 -3.15
N ILE A 102 -7.74 -7.39 -1.97
CA ILE A 102 -6.50 -7.67 -1.25
C ILE A 102 -6.77 -8.76 -0.22
N SER A 103 -6.15 -9.92 -0.40
CA SER A 103 -6.25 -11.02 0.55
C SER A 103 -5.62 -10.65 1.91
N PRO A 104 -6.03 -11.26 3.03
CA PRO A 104 -5.42 -10.97 4.32
C PRO A 104 -3.89 -11.20 4.36
N PRO A 105 -3.33 -12.28 3.76
CA PRO A 105 -1.87 -12.45 3.67
C PRO A 105 -1.18 -11.35 2.86
N MET A 106 -1.74 -10.96 1.70
CA MET A 106 -1.22 -9.87 0.88
C MET A 106 -1.25 -8.54 1.65
N GLY A 107 -2.38 -8.23 2.30
CA GLY A 107 -2.55 -7.03 3.11
C GLY A 107 -1.54 -6.95 4.26
N GLN A 108 -1.25 -8.06 4.93
CA GLN A 108 -0.24 -8.12 5.98
C GLN A 108 1.18 -7.86 5.44
N ALA A 109 1.51 -8.39 4.27
CA ALA A 109 2.79 -8.14 3.62
C ALA A 109 2.93 -6.68 3.17
N ILE A 110 1.87 -6.10 2.59
CA ILE A 110 1.79 -4.68 2.21
C ILE A 110 2.03 -3.78 3.44
N VAL A 111 1.32 -4.04 4.55
CA VAL A 111 1.46 -3.28 5.80
C VAL A 111 2.88 -3.37 6.35
N THR A 112 3.47 -4.56 6.33
CA THR A 112 4.85 -4.77 6.79
C THR A 112 5.82 -3.94 5.95
N LEU A 113 5.71 -4.00 4.63
CA LEU A 113 6.55 -3.25 3.71
C LEU A 113 6.41 -1.74 3.91
N VAL A 114 5.19 -1.21 3.96
CA VAL A 114 4.98 0.23 4.15
C VAL A 114 5.50 0.70 5.52
N ARG A 115 5.34 -0.14 6.56
CA ARG A 115 5.93 0.14 7.88
C ARG A 115 7.46 0.22 7.80
N GLU A 116 8.12 -0.70 7.11
CA GLU A 116 9.58 -0.66 6.92
C GLU A 116 10.03 0.65 6.25
N GLU A 117 9.35 1.05 5.17
CA GLU A 117 9.68 2.28 4.45
C GLU A 117 9.39 3.55 5.28
N LEU A 118 8.34 3.55 6.09
CA LEU A 118 8.07 4.65 7.04
C LEU A 118 9.19 4.78 8.07
N LEU A 119 9.62 3.66 8.65
CA LEU A 119 10.72 3.66 9.61
C LEU A 119 12.04 4.09 8.97
N ALA A 120 12.31 3.66 7.73
CA ALA A 120 13.49 4.08 6.97
C ALA A 120 13.46 5.58 6.63
N ALA A 121 12.27 6.16 6.46
CA ALA A 121 12.07 7.61 6.31
C ALA A 121 12.12 8.39 7.64
N GLY A 122 12.35 7.72 8.77
CA GLY A 122 12.38 8.34 10.10
C GLY A 122 11.00 8.57 10.72
N ILE A 123 9.92 8.10 10.07
CA ILE A 123 8.55 8.18 10.59
C ILE A 123 8.34 7.05 11.60
N THR A 124 8.42 7.42 12.88
CA THR A 124 8.31 6.45 13.99
C THR A 124 6.92 6.40 14.61
N GLN A 125 6.04 7.35 14.27
CA GLN A 125 4.66 7.42 14.71
C GLN A 125 3.73 7.61 13.51
N ALA A 126 2.96 6.59 13.19
CA ALA A 126 2.02 6.61 12.07
C ALA A 126 0.85 5.66 12.33
N CYS A 127 -0.29 5.90 11.67
CA CYS A 127 -1.42 4.99 11.63
C CYS A 127 -1.80 4.70 10.18
N LEU A 128 -1.76 3.43 9.80
CA LEU A 128 -2.17 2.93 8.49
C LEU A 128 -3.68 2.63 8.52
N VAL A 129 -4.46 3.30 7.69
CA VAL A 129 -5.93 3.21 7.73
C VAL A 129 -6.54 3.12 6.33
N PRO A 130 -7.76 2.55 6.21
CA PRO A 130 -8.62 2.71 5.04
C PRO A 130 -8.68 4.16 4.58
N ALA A 131 -8.56 4.35 3.29
CA ALA A 131 -8.54 5.68 2.75
C ALA A 131 -9.97 6.12 2.36
N PRO A 132 -10.38 7.38 2.62
CA PRO A 132 -11.77 7.79 2.55
C PRO A 132 -12.39 7.71 1.14
N TRP A 133 -13.55 7.08 0.99
CA TRP A 133 -14.33 7.16 -0.25
C TRP A 133 -15.19 8.44 -0.28
N PRO A 134 -15.37 9.11 -1.45
CA PRO A 134 -14.79 8.82 -2.76
C PRO A 134 -13.33 9.24 -2.89
N ARG A 135 -12.61 8.59 -3.83
CA ARG A 135 -11.22 8.96 -4.17
C ARG A 135 -11.16 10.46 -4.54
N PRO A 136 -10.15 11.21 -4.07
CA PRO A 136 -10.01 12.63 -4.42
C PRO A 136 -9.86 12.82 -5.94
N SER A 137 -10.24 14.01 -6.45
CA SER A 137 -10.07 14.35 -7.86
C SER A 137 -8.58 14.32 -8.26
N ARG A 138 -8.31 14.23 -9.56
CA ARG A 138 -6.93 14.15 -10.06
C ARG A 138 -6.05 15.37 -9.73
N ASP A 139 -6.66 16.45 -9.25
CA ASP A 139 -5.98 17.73 -9.00
C ASP A 139 -5.19 17.76 -7.67
N VAL A 140 -5.20 16.67 -6.89
CA VAL A 140 -4.56 16.57 -5.56
C VAL A 140 -3.36 15.61 -5.55
N TRP A 141 -2.75 15.38 -6.71
CA TRP A 141 -1.63 14.44 -6.87
C TRP A 141 -0.32 15.03 -6.37
N ILE A 142 0.50 14.23 -5.68
CA ILE A 142 1.93 14.49 -5.64
C ILE A 142 2.54 13.66 -6.75
N ASP A 143 3.07 14.34 -7.77
CA ASP A 143 4.02 13.71 -8.66
C ASP A 143 5.35 13.66 -7.89
N ILE A 144 5.66 12.51 -7.30
CA ILE A 144 6.94 12.31 -6.62
C ILE A 144 7.96 12.01 -7.71
N ASP A 145 9.00 12.84 -7.79
CA ASP A 145 10.12 12.60 -8.69
C ASP A 145 10.84 11.30 -8.29
N TRP A 146 10.54 10.24 -9.05
CA TRP A 146 11.10 8.90 -8.89
C TRP A 146 12.60 8.83 -9.21
N SER A 147 13.15 9.83 -9.91
CA SER A 147 14.54 9.79 -10.38
C SER A 147 15.57 9.91 -9.24
N GLY A 148 15.17 10.43 -8.08
CA GLY A 148 16.02 10.62 -6.90
C GLY A 148 15.93 9.55 -5.81
N LEU A 149 15.11 8.50 -5.97
CA LEU A 149 14.84 7.49 -4.93
C LEU A 149 15.71 6.21 -5.03
N ARG A 150 16.87 6.28 -5.69
CA ARG A 150 17.82 5.15 -5.80
C ARG A 150 18.71 4.98 -4.57
#